data_AF-A0A8T1S7C2-F1
#
_entry.id   AF-A0A8T1S7C2-F1
#
_cell.length_a   1.000
_cell.length_b   1.000
_cell.length_c   1.000
_cell.angle_alpha   90.00
_cell.angle_beta   90.00
_cell.angle_gamma   90.00
#
_symmetry.space_group_name_H-M   'P 1'
#
loop_
_entity.id
_entity.type
_entity.pdbx_description
1 polymer ?
#
loop_
_entity_poly.entity_id
_entity_poly.type
_entity_poly.pdbx_seq_one_letter_code
_entity_poly.pdbx_strand_id
1 'polypeptide(L)'
;MALYCSLFQGDKCSSCPEGWIQHRGKCYHFTNERRSLQKSKEYCSSHGSRMLRIENKEELDFINRLACFHWIRLFRNGAGTSWMWEDSAAHSTDMFQVKKQKPGASCVLLNAGEAASYTCTEQYRFICEKRA
;
A
#
# COMPACT_ATOMS: atom_id res chain seq x y z
N MET A 1 16.36 -4.85 24.35
CA MET A 1 16.43 -6.26 23.95
C MET A 1 15.98 -6.39 22.50
N ALA A 2 16.92 -6.61 21.58
CA ALA A 2 16.72 -7.25 20.27
C ALA A 2 18.09 -7.73 19.80
N LEU A 3 18.68 -8.61 20.61
CA LEU A 3 19.94 -9.30 20.34
C LEU A 3 19.61 -10.56 19.54
N TYR A 4 19.53 -10.50 18.20
CA TYR A 4 19.76 -11.66 17.34
C TYR A 4 20.09 -11.18 15.90
N CYS A 5 21.26 -10.58 15.69
CA CYS A 5 21.96 -10.67 14.40
C CYS A 5 23.32 -11.31 14.76
N SER A 6 23.37 -12.64 14.82
CA SER A 6 24.59 -13.40 15.13
C SER A 6 25.40 -13.63 13.85
N LEU A 7 26.50 -12.87 13.74
CA LEU A 7 27.85 -13.30 13.32
C LEU A 7 27.93 -14.45 12.30
N PHE A 8 28.06 -14.15 11.00
CA PHE A 8 29.05 -14.70 10.05
C PHE A 8 29.05 -13.81 8.80
N GLN A 9 30.19 -13.69 8.13
CA GLN A 9 30.55 -12.66 7.15
C GLN A 9 29.52 -12.42 6.03
N GLY A 10 29.24 -11.14 5.73
CA GLY A 10 29.03 -10.71 4.34
C GLY A 10 27.67 -10.15 3.91
N ASP A 11 26.60 -10.33 4.69
CA ASP A 11 25.27 -9.83 4.30
C ASP A 11 24.85 -8.64 5.18
N LYS A 12 24.58 -7.49 4.55
CA LYS A 12 23.97 -6.34 5.23
C LYS A 12 22.67 -6.84 5.88
N CYS A 13 22.61 -6.87 7.22
CA CYS A 13 21.37 -7.09 7.99
C CYS A 13 20.38 -6.01 7.50
N SER A 14 19.50 -6.36 6.57
CA SER A 14 18.73 -5.41 5.77
C SER A 14 17.56 -4.91 6.62
N SER A 15 17.86 -3.86 7.38
CA SER A 15 16.94 -3.23 8.32
C SER A 15 16.17 -2.14 7.60
N CYS A 16 14.87 -2.05 7.89
CA CYS A 16 14.04 -0.99 7.36
C CYS A 16 14.57 0.39 7.80
N PRO A 17 14.41 1.43 6.97
CA PRO A 17 14.78 2.78 7.37
C PRO A 17 14.03 3.20 8.65
N GLU A 18 14.60 4.16 9.38
CA GLU A 18 13.95 4.71 10.56
C GLU A 18 12.53 5.23 10.22
N GLY A 19 11.55 4.91 11.08
CA GLY A 19 10.16 5.25 10.87
C GLY A 19 9.40 4.36 9.87
N TRP A 20 10.01 3.29 9.38
CA TRP A 20 9.35 2.25 8.58
C TRP A 20 9.10 1.01 9.43
N ILE A 21 7.98 0.34 9.15
CA ILE A 21 7.60 -0.89 9.85
C ILE A 21 8.07 -2.09 9.02
N GLN A 22 8.85 -3.00 9.62
CA GLN A 22 9.28 -4.23 8.97
C GLN A 22 8.25 -5.34 9.16
N HIS A 23 7.85 -5.99 8.08
CA HIS A 23 7.02 -7.18 8.11
C HIS A 23 7.36 -8.10 6.92
N ARG A 24 7.66 -9.38 7.20
CA ARG A 24 7.92 -10.43 6.19
C ARG A 24 8.88 -10.03 5.05
N GLY A 25 9.99 -9.37 5.40
CA GLY A 25 11.03 -8.97 4.41
C GLY A 25 10.68 -7.73 3.59
N LYS A 26 9.64 -7.00 3.97
CA LYS A 26 9.28 -5.70 3.41
C LYS A 26 9.27 -4.63 4.50
N CYS A 27 9.43 -3.39 4.06
CA CYS A 27 9.32 -2.18 4.86
C CYS A 27 8.11 -1.39 4.40
N TYR A 28 7.34 -0.88 5.34
CA TYR A 28 6.14 -0.10 5.08
C TYR A 28 6.21 1.26 5.75
N HIS A 29 5.88 2.31 5.02
CA HIS A 29 5.80 3.66 5.54
C HIS A 29 4.38 4.20 5.39
N PHE A 30 3.73 4.41 6.53
CA PHE A 30 2.41 5.03 6.62
C PHE A 30 2.61 6.55 6.69
N THR A 31 2.29 7.25 5.61
CA THR A 31 2.57 8.68 5.53
C THR A 31 1.58 9.50 6.36
N ASN A 32 2.05 10.60 6.94
CA ASN A 32 1.17 11.56 7.60
C ASN A 32 0.59 12.59 6.61
N GLU A 33 1.25 12.79 5.47
CA GLU A 33 0.86 13.71 4.41
C GLU A 33 -0.36 13.20 3.63
N ARG A 34 -1.18 14.13 3.14
CA ARG A 34 -2.33 13.82 2.29
C ARG A 34 -2.06 14.25 0.86
N ARG A 35 -2.25 13.34 -0.09
CA ARG A 35 -2.00 13.57 -1.53
C ARG A 35 -3.06 12.85 -2.37
N SER A 36 -3.22 13.29 -3.62
CA SER A 36 -4.00 12.53 -4.61
C SER A 36 -3.34 11.19 -4.89
N LEU A 37 -4.06 10.23 -5.48
CA LEU A 37 -3.46 8.91 -5.76
C LEU A 37 -2.19 9.06 -6.63
N GLN A 38 -2.25 9.88 -7.68
CA GLN A 38 -1.12 10.10 -8.57
C GLN A 38 0.08 10.73 -7.85
N LYS A 39 -0.14 11.76 -7.04
CA LYS A 39 0.92 12.41 -6.26
C LYS A 39 1.50 11.50 -5.17
N SER A 40 0.70 10.59 -4.64
CA SER A 40 1.17 9.57 -3.68
C SER A 40 2.12 8.58 -4.33
N LYS A 41 1.82 8.13 -5.55
CA LYS A 41 2.71 7.27 -6.35
C LYS A 41 4.04 7.96 -6.63
N GLU A 42 4.00 9.20 -7.10
CA GLU A 42 5.19 10.02 -7.36
C GLU A 42 6.05 10.18 -6.10
N TYR A 43 5.42 10.44 -4.95
CA TYR A 43 6.13 10.54 -3.66
C TYR A 43 6.85 9.24 -3.30
N CYS A 44 6.17 8.09 -3.36
CA CYS A 44 6.83 6.83 -3.00
C CYS A 44 8.01 6.54 -3.93
N SER A 45 7.83 6.77 -5.24
CA SER A 45 8.88 6.59 -6.24
C SER A 45 10.09 7.52 -6.01
N SER A 46 9.86 8.79 -5.66
CA SER A 46 10.95 9.73 -5.39
C SER A 46 11.76 9.37 -4.14
N HIS A 47 11.22 8.52 -3.27
CA HIS A 47 11.88 8.01 -2.06
C HIS A 47 12.43 6.57 -2.23
N GLY A 48 12.62 6.13 -3.48
CA GLY A 48 13.18 4.80 -3.78
C GLY A 48 12.29 3.65 -3.30
N SER A 49 10.98 3.87 -3.27
CA SER A 49 9.97 2.91 -2.84
C SER A 49 8.82 2.88 -3.85
N ARG A 50 7.81 2.04 -3.62
CA ARG A 50 6.60 2.04 -4.43
C ARG A 50 5.38 2.22 -3.55
N MET A 51 4.29 2.72 -4.12
CA MET A 51 3.02 2.77 -3.41
C MET A 51 2.50 1.34 -3.17
N LEU A 52 1.89 1.11 -2.00
CA LEU A 52 1.50 -0.21 -1.53
C LEU A 52 0.66 -0.98 -2.54
N ARG A 53 1.13 -2.17 -2.88
CA ARG A 53 0.37 -3.21 -3.56
C ARG A 53 0.22 -4.40 -2.62
N ILE A 54 -1.02 -4.83 -2.42
CA ILE A 54 -1.31 -6.03 -1.65
C ILE A 54 -1.04 -7.26 -2.54
N GLU A 55 -0.13 -8.12 -2.12
CA GLU A 55 0.29 -9.32 -2.86
C GLU A 55 -0.39 -10.60 -2.36
N ASN A 56 -0.77 -10.65 -1.08
CA ASN A 56 -1.44 -11.81 -0.48
C ASN A 56 -2.31 -11.42 0.74
N LYS A 57 -3.08 -12.39 1.27
CA LYS A 57 -4.00 -12.17 2.39
C LYS A 57 -3.28 -11.86 3.72
N GLU A 58 -2.12 -12.46 3.95
CA GLU A 58 -1.33 -12.18 5.17
C GLU A 58 -0.88 -10.71 5.21
N GLU A 59 -0.41 -10.18 4.08
CA GLU A 59 -0.06 -8.78 3.94
C GLU A 59 -1.29 -7.88 4.14
N LEU A 60 -2.43 -8.24 3.56
CA LEU A 60 -3.68 -7.51 3.75
C LEU A 60 -4.07 -7.42 5.23
N ASP A 61 -3.99 -8.54 5.97
CA ASP A 61 -4.34 -8.61 7.39
C ASP A 61 -3.41 -7.76 8.25
N PHE A 62 -2.11 -7.73 7.93
CA PHE A 62 -1.16 -6.85 8.59
C PHE A 62 -1.48 -5.37 8.31
N ILE A 63 -1.67 -5.01 7.05
CA ILE A 63 -1.97 -3.63 6.64
C ILE A 63 -3.28 -3.14 7.26
N ASN A 64 -4.32 -3.97 7.30
CA ASN A 64 -5.64 -3.60 7.82
C ASN A 64 -5.63 -3.26 9.32
N ARG A 65 -4.69 -3.79 10.10
CA ARG A 65 -4.54 -3.45 11.52
C ARG A 65 -4.01 -2.02 11.74
N LEU A 66 -3.35 -1.45 10.73
CA LEU A 66 -2.66 -0.17 10.81
C LEU A 66 -3.27 0.90 9.90
N ALA A 67 -3.87 0.50 8.79
CA ALA A 67 -4.41 1.39 7.78
C ALA A 67 -5.71 2.06 8.25
N CYS A 68 -5.65 3.39 8.40
CA CYS A 68 -6.79 4.25 8.69
C CYS A 68 -6.86 5.37 7.65
N PHE A 69 -7.76 5.25 6.68
CA PHE A 69 -7.86 6.13 5.51
C PHE A 69 -6.56 6.30 4.71
N HIS A 70 -6.03 5.19 4.18
CA HIS A 70 -4.83 5.20 3.35
C HIS A 70 -5.10 4.74 1.92
N TRP A 71 -4.63 5.50 0.94
CA TRP A 71 -4.58 5.08 -0.45
C TRP A 71 -3.68 3.86 -0.64
N ILE A 72 -4.10 2.96 -1.53
CA ILE A 72 -3.31 1.87 -2.08
C ILE A 72 -3.20 1.99 -3.59
N ARG A 73 -2.25 1.27 -4.21
CA ARG A 73 -1.96 1.35 -5.65
C ARG A 73 -3.01 0.62 -6.53
N LEU A 74 -4.29 0.67 -6.15
CA LEU A 74 -5.39 0.01 -6.85
C LEU A 74 -6.38 1.04 -7.42
N PHE A 75 -6.66 0.91 -8.71
CA PHE A 75 -7.50 1.86 -9.46
C PHE A 75 -8.25 1.16 -10.61
N ARG A 76 -9.10 1.90 -11.32
CA ARG A 76 -9.79 1.43 -12.52
C ARG A 76 -9.94 2.56 -13.55
N ASN A 77 -10.12 2.23 -14.82
CA ASN A 77 -10.24 3.21 -15.91
C ASN A 77 -11.72 3.52 -16.20
N GLY A 78 -12.43 4.04 -15.20
CA GLY A 78 -13.84 4.42 -15.33
C GLY A 78 -14.82 3.38 -14.80
N ALA A 79 -16.09 3.77 -14.76
CA ALA A 79 -17.15 2.95 -14.18
C ALA A 79 -17.35 1.64 -14.97
N GLY A 80 -17.52 0.53 -14.25
CA GLY A 80 -17.77 -0.79 -14.86
C GLY A 80 -16.52 -1.54 -15.31
N THR A 81 -15.34 -0.91 -15.26
CA THR A 81 -14.07 -1.60 -15.55
C THR A 81 -13.53 -2.34 -14.33
N SER A 82 -12.75 -3.38 -14.60
CA SER A 82 -12.05 -4.17 -13.57
C SER A 82 -11.05 -3.32 -12.79
N TRP A 83 -10.87 -3.66 -11.52
CA TRP A 83 -9.82 -3.09 -10.68
C TRP A 83 -8.46 -3.64 -11.10
N MET A 84 -7.47 -2.75 -11.21
CA MET A 84 -6.14 -3.06 -11.71
C MET A 84 -5.07 -2.50 -10.79
N TRP A 85 -4.02 -3.31 -10.62
CA TRP A 85 -2.72 -2.86 -10.16
C TRP A 85 -1.94 -2.29 -11.36
N GLU A 86 -1.02 -1.35 -11.14
CA GLU A 86 -0.30 -0.69 -12.24
C GLU A 86 0.62 -1.61 -13.06
N ASP A 87 0.91 -2.82 -12.59
CA ASP A 87 1.61 -3.84 -13.38
C ASP A 87 0.65 -4.59 -14.34
N SER A 88 -0.52 -4.00 -14.62
CA SER A 88 -1.60 -4.57 -15.44
C SER A 88 -2.21 -5.85 -14.86
N ALA A 89 -1.88 -6.22 -13.63
CA ALA A 89 -2.49 -7.35 -12.97
C ALA A 89 -3.91 -6.98 -12.52
N ALA A 90 -4.88 -7.81 -12.91
CA ALA A 90 -6.25 -7.69 -12.42
C ALA A 90 -6.30 -7.99 -10.92
N HIS A 91 -7.10 -7.22 -10.19
CA HIS A 91 -7.39 -7.50 -8.80
C HIS A 91 -8.35 -8.68 -8.68
N SER A 92 -8.00 -9.66 -7.83
CA SER A 92 -8.90 -10.77 -7.51
C SER A 92 -9.86 -10.36 -6.40
N THR A 93 -11.16 -10.58 -6.62
CA THR A 93 -12.21 -10.36 -5.62
C THR A 93 -12.12 -11.33 -4.44
N ASP A 94 -11.39 -12.44 -4.59
CA ASP A 94 -11.15 -13.41 -3.50
C ASP A 94 -10.17 -12.90 -2.45
N MET A 95 -9.38 -11.87 -2.81
CA MET A 95 -8.48 -11.17 -1.90
C MET A 95 -9.25 -10.20 -1.00
N PHE A 96 -10.00 -9.28 -1.60
CA PHE A 96 -10.91 -8.37 -0.91
C PHE A 96 -11.91 -7.73 -1.88
N GLN A 97 -13.07 -7.37 -1.34
CA GLN A 97 -14.11 -6.66 -2.07
C GLN A 97 -13.92 -5.15 -1.97
N VAL A 98 -14.07 -4.43 -3.09
CA VAL A 98 -14.03 -2.96 -3.10
C VAL A 98 -15.45 -2.42 -3.08
N LYS A 99 -15.85 -1.80 -1.96
CA LYS A 99 -17.15 -1.15 -1.81
C LYS A 99 -17.20 0.12 -2.67
N LYS A 100 -18.26 0.28 -3.47
CA LYS A 100 -18.49 1.49 -4.26
C LYS A 100 -19.13 2.55 -3.38
N GLN A 101 -18.48 3.71 -3.22
CA GLN A 101 -19.06 4.86 -2.50
C GLN A 101 -19.87 5.78 -3.43
N LYS A 102 -19.30 6.17 -4.58
CA LYS A 102 -19.87 7.19 -5.46
C LYS A 102 -19.66 6.87 -6.95
N PRO A 103 -20.53 7.37 -7.85
CA PRO A 103 -20.26 7.38 -9.28
C PRO A 103 -18.94 8.09 -9.59
N GLY A 104 -18.16 7.58 -10.54
CA GLY A 104 -16.85 8.16 -10.91
C GLY A 104 -15.68 7.84 -9.97
N ALA A 105 -15.93 7.29 -8.77
CA ALA A 105 -14.88 6.87 -7.86
C ALA A 105 -14.07 5.71 -8.45
N SER A 106 -12.78 5.93 -8.69
CA SER A 106 -11.95 5.02 -9.48
C SER A 106 -10.61 4.66 -8.81
N CYS A 107 -10.40 5.08 -7.57
CA CYS A 107 -9.20 4.79 -6.79
C CYS A 107 -9.58 4.18 -5.45
N VAL A 108 -8.76 3.29 -4.90
CA VAL A 108 -9.11 2.50 -3.71
C VAL A 108 -8.31 2.93 -2.49
N LEU A 109 -9.04 3.09 -1.40
CA LEU A 109 -8.52 3.41 -0.08
C LEU A 109 -8.88 2.29 0.90
N LEU A 110 -7.93 1.96 1.77
CA LEU A 110 -8.13 1.05 2.90
C LEU A 110 -8.46 1.85 4.17
N ASN A 111 -9.45 1.37 4.89
CA ASN A 111 -9.86 1.91 6.17
C ASN A 111 -10.31 0.80 7.11
N ALA A 112 -9.48 0.46 8.10
CA ALA A 112 -9.80 -0.46 9.19
C ALA A 112 -10.47 -1.77 8.73
N GLY A 113 -9.85 -2.48 7.78
CA GLY A 113 -10.39 -3.74 7.25
C GLY A 113 -11.29 -3.60 6.01
N GLU A 114 -11.63 -2.38 5.61
CA GLU A 114 -12.51 -2.13 4.47
C GLU A 114 -11.77 -1.48 3.31
N ALA A 115 -11.99 -2.00 2.10
CA ALA A 115 -11.56 -1.35 0.87
C ALA A 115 -12.76 -0.64 0.22
N ALA A 116 -12.61 0.65 -0.09
CA ALA A 116 -13.66 1.44 -0.73
C ALA A 116 -13.11 2.35 -1.83
N SER A 117 -13.93 2.60 -2.84
CA SER A 117 -13.56 3.44 -3.98
C SER A 117 -13.85 4.91 -3.70
N TYR A 118 -12.91 5.80 -4.00
CA TYR A 118 -13.04 7.26 -3.92
C TYR A 118 -12.54 7.95 -5.19
N THR A 119 -12.75 9.26 -5.28
CA THR A 119 -12.27 10.08 -6.40
C THR A 119 -10.76 10.21 -6.30
N CYS A 120 -10.04 9.92 -7.40
CA CYS A 120 -8.58 9.85 -7.40
C CYS A 120 -7.87 11.17 -7.08
N THR A 121 -8.56 12.29 -7.25
CA THR A 121 -8.07 13.65 -6.94
C THR A 121 -8.24 14.03 -5.49
N GLU A 122 -9.03 13.29 -4.71
CA GLU A 122 -9.16 13.50 -3.27
C GLU A 122 -7.84 13.23 -2.56
N GLN A 123 -7.60 13.93 -1.47
CA GLN A 123 -6.34 13.88 -0.75
C GLN A 123 -6.45 13.02 0.51
N TYR A 124 -5.74 11.91 0.52
CA TYR A 124 -5.65 11.01 1.67
C TYR A 124 -4.20 10.64 1.96
N ARG A 125 -3.98 10.06 3.15
CA ARG A 125 -2.71 9.43 3.48
C ARG A 125 -2.48 8.24 2.58
N PHE A 126 -1.27 7.74 2.53
CA PHE A 126 -0.91 6.65 1.63
C PHE A 126 0.19 5.81 2.23
N ILE A 127 0.34 4.59 1.73
CA ILE A 127 1.36 3.66 2.23
C ILE A 127 2.38 3.45 1.13
N CYS A 128 3.65 3.67 1.46
CA CYS A 128 4.77 3.26 0.62
C CYS A 128 5.32 1.92 1.12
N GLU A 129 5.84 1.10 0.22
CA GLU A 129 6.51 -0.16 0.54
C GLU A 129 7.83 -0.31 -0.24
N LYS A 130 8.78 -1.05 0.33
CA LYS A 130 9.99 -1.54 -0.36
C LYS A 130 10.49 -2.82 0.28
N ARG A 131 11.40 -3.53 -0.38
CA ARG A 131 12.08 -4.69 0.23
C ARG A 131 12.99 -4.23 1.36
N ALA A 132 13.05 -5.04 2.42
CA ALA A 132 13.93 -4.82 3.57
C ALA A 132 15.38 -5.07 3.19
#